data_AF-A0AAE1YV99-F1
#
_entry.id   AF-A0AAE1YV99-F1
#
_cell.length_a   1.000
_cell.length_b   1.000
_cell.length_c   1.000
_cell.angle_alpha   90.00
_cell.angle_beta   90.00
_cell.angle_gamma   90.00
#
_symmetry.space_group_name_H-M   'P 1'
#
loop_
_entity.id
_entity.type
_entity.pdbx_description
1 polymer ?
#
loop_
_entity_poly.entity_id
_entity_poly.type
_entity_poly.pdbx_seq_one_letter_code
_entity_poly.pdbx_strand_id
1 'polypeptide(L)'
;MDFRSSVSLLVVLFALLSSSPQYQILAEDVSSVVEASLKVSTPFSTALGTLQNQINYTFKSVGLLRRAMTHASFSEENNKALSILGASVIETSVSLQSLIKDVDISAKDLNVKIADVSNMERSCNADGTRLGLQKIVRVSRKTNVTSPAVVCGAFRAILGAIAVDAGSSDEAGWVFWKVHSGIGRAATM
;
A
#
# COMPACT_ATOMS: atom_id res chain seq x y z
N MET A 1 23.17 33.99 44.31
CA MET A 1 22.56 32.65 44.37
C MET A 1 22.35 32.21 42.94
N ASP A 2 23.21 31.31 42.46
CA ASP A 2 23.43 31.08 41.03
C ASP A 2 22.31 30.27 40.36
N PHE A 3 21.77 30.82 39.28
CA PHE A 3 20.72 30.23 38.43
C PHE A 3 21.06 28.81 37.92
N ARG A 4 22.35 28.51 37.77
CA ARG A 4 22.85 27.18 37.39
C ARG A 4 22.63 26.10 38.46
N SER A 5 22.60 26.49 39.73
CA SER A 5 22.40 25.57 40.85
C SER A 5 20.92 25.15 40.96
N SER A 6 20.00 26.09 40.72
CA SER A 6 18.56 25.83 40.75
C SER A 6 18.08 24.87 39.65
N VAL A 7 18.66 24.93 38.45
CA VAL A 7 18.31 24.03 37.34
C VAL A 7 18.81 22.60 37.60
N SER A 8 20.01 22.44 38.16
CA SER A 8 20.52 21.11 38.55
C SER A 8 19.68 20.49 39.66
N LEU A 9 19.23 21.28 40.64
CA LEU A 9 18.36 20.80 41.71
C LEU A 9 17.03 20.29 41.17
N LEU A 10 16.43 21.00 40.20
CA LEU A 10 15.15 20.61 39.59
C LEU A 10 15.27 19.30 38.80
N VAL A 11 16.36 19.10 38.07
CA VAL A 11 16.61 17.88 37.29
C VAL A 11 16.82 16.68 38.21
N VAL A 12 17.56 16.86 39.31
CA VAL A 12 17.77 15.79 40.31
C VAL A 12 16.45 15.46 41.03
N LEU A 13 15.65 16.47 41.38
CA LEU A 13 14.33 16.24 41.98
C LEU A 13 13.41 15.45 41.05
N PHE A 14 13.42 15.77 39.76
CA PHE A 14 12.63 15.07 38.75
C PHE A 14 13.08 13.61 38.56
N ALA A 15 14.39 13.35 38.59
CA ALA A 15 14.95 12.00 38.52
C ALA A 15 14.65 11.14 39.77
N LEU A 16 14.55 11.77 40.94
CA LEU A 16 14.15 11.11 42.19
C LEU A 16 12.63 10.84 42.24
N LEU A 17 11.82 11.70 41.63
CA LEU A 17 10.37 11.50 41.53
C LEU A 17 10.02 10.38 40.53
N SER A 18 10.76 10.26 39.41
CA SER A 18 10.53 9.23 38.39
C SER A 18 11.03 7.83 38.76
N SER A 19 11.90 7.72 39.77
CA SER A 19 12.39 6.45 40.32
C SER A 19 11.52 5.92 41.47
N SER A 20 10.44 6.62 41.82
CA SER A 20 9.48 6.11 42.79
C SER A 20 8.64 4.99 42.16
N PRO A 21 8.44 3.86 42.87
CA PRO A 21 7.69 2.71 42.34
C PRO A 21 6.25 3.08 41.96
N GLN A 22 5.67 4.09 42.61
CA GLN A 22 4.35 4.64 42.26
C GLN A 22 4.33 5.29 40.87
N TYR A 23 5.39 6.00 40.48
CA TYR A 23 5.49 6.67 39.18
C TYR A 23 5.73 5.67 38.05
N GLN A 24 6.47 4.58 38.31
CA GLN A 24 6.67 3.48 37.37
C GLN A 24 5.39 2.68 37.13
N ILE A 25 4.61 2.38 38.17
CA ILE A 25 3.31 1.72 38.03
C ILE A 25 2.33 2.60 37.25
N LEU A 26 2.28 3.91 37.53
CA LEU A 26 1.46 4.85 36.75
C LEU A 26 1.93 4.99 35.30
N ALA A 27 3.25 4.95 35.04
CA ALA A 27 3.80 5.02 33.69
C ALA A 27 3.53 3.75 32.88
N GLU A 28 3.61 2.56 33.49
CA GLU A 28 3.24 1.29 32.85
C GLU A 28 1.73 1.20 32.61
N ASP A 29 0.90 1.63 33.56
CA ASP A 29 -0.56 1.65 33.42
C ASP A 29 -0.98 2.64 32.33
N VAL A 30 -0.43 3.86 32.33
CA VAL A 30 -0.65 4.84 31.27
C VAL A 30 -0.09 4.37 29.93
N SER A 31 1.08 3.73 29.88
CA SER A 31 1.61 3.19 28.61
C SER A 31 0.72 2.06 28.07
N SER A 32 0.22 1.19 28.94
CA SER A 32 -0.69 0.09 28.55
C SER A 32 -2.06 0.61 28.10
N VAL A 33 -2.58 1.66 28.75
CA VAL A 33 -3.84 2.32 28.40
C VAL A 33 -3.69 3.13 27.11
N VAL A 34 -2.55 3.79 26.90
CA VAL A 34 -2.24 4.52 25.65
C VAL A 34 -2.04 3.54 24.50
N GLU A 35 -1.35 2.43 24.71
CA GLU A 35 -1.12 1.40 23.68
C GLU A 35 -2.40 0.61 23.35
N ALA A 36 -3.28 0.40 24.34
CA ALA A 36 -4.62 -0.15 24.12
C ALA A 36 -5.58 0.85 23.44
N SER A 37 -5.46 2.15 23.74
CA SER A 37 -6.29 3.21 23.13
C SER A 37 -5.87 3.58 21.70
N LEU A 38 -4.67 3.19 21.25
CA LEU A 38 -4.16 3.48 19.90
C LEU A 38 -4.61 2.46 18.82
N LYS A 39 -5.30 1.38 19.20
CA LYS A 39 -5.87 0.37 18.28
C LYS A 39 -7.32 0.65 17.87
N VAL A 40 -7.74 1.91 17.79
CA VAL A 40 -9.03 2.23 17.17
C VAL A 40 -8.89 2.03 15.65
N SER A 41 -9.29 0.85 15.18
CA SER A 41 -9.34 0.53 13.76
C SER A 41 -10.42 1.39 13.08
N THR A 42 -10.01 2.38 12.29
CA THR A 42 -10.91 3.12 11.41
C THR A 42 -11.46 2.19 10.32
N PRO A 43 -12.64 2.48 9.74
CA PRO A 43 -13.17 1.73 8.60
C PRO A 43 -12.16 1.62 7.44
N PHE A 44 -11.37 2.67 7.22
CA PHE A 44 -10.34 2.69 6.19
C PHE A 44 -9.19 1.73 6.50
N SER A 45 -8.63 1.76 7.73
CA SER A 45 -7.57 0.82 8.12
C SER A 45 -8.03 -0.64 8.08
N THR A 46 -9.29 -0.92 8.43
CA THR A 46 -9.87 -2.27 8.31
C THR A 46 -9.98 -2.68 6.85
N ALA A 47 -10.44 -1.80 5.96
CA ALA A 47 -10.48 -2.07 4.53
C ALA A 47 -9.09 -2.32 3.93
N LEU A 48 -8.06 -1.59 4.36
CA LEU A 48 -6.68 -1.86 3.95
C LEU A 48 -6.18 -3.22 4.45
N GLY A 49 -6.55 -3.63 5.67
CA GLY A 49 -6.29 -4.97 6.19
C GLY A 49 -6.92 -6.06 5.32
N THR A 50 -8.20 -5.91 4.99
CA THR A 50 -8.90 -6.84 4.07
C THR A 50 -8.24 -6.89 2.70
N LEU A 51 -7.85 -5.74 2.15
CA LEU A 51 -7.20 -5.69 0.83
C LEU A 51 -5.87 -6.45 0.81
N GLN A 52 -5.04 -6.32 1.85
CA GLN A 52 -3.80 -7.10 2.00
C GLN A 52 -4.05 -8.61 1.97
N ASN A 53 -5.10 -9.07 2.66
CA ASN A 53 -5.50 -10.46 2.64
C ASN A 53 -5.96 -10.92 1.25
N GLN A 54 -6.73 -10.08 0.53
CA GLN A 54 -7.22 -10.39 -0.82
C GLN A 54 -6.10 -10.51 -1.85
N ILE A 55 -5.09 -9.63 -1.78
CA ILE A 55 -3.94 -9.66 -2.69
C ILE A 55 -2.83 -10.62 -2.21
N ASN A 56 -3.00 -11.22 -1.03
CA ASN A 56 -2.03 -12.09 -0.39
C ASN A 56 -0.62 -11.46 -0.29
N TYR A 57 -0.58 -10.19 0.13
CA TYR A 57 0.66 -9.44 0.36
C TYR A 57 0.52 -8.60 1.64
N THR A 58 1.45 -8.79 2.58
CA THR A 58 1.52 -8.00 3.81
C THR A 58 2.56 -6.91 3.66
N PHE A 59 2.12 -5.65 3.67
CA PHE A 59 3.01 -4.51 3.56
C PHE A 59 3.88 -4.36 4.81
N LYS A 60 5.19 -4.17 4.62
CA LYS A 60 6.10 -3.72 5.68
C LYS A 60 5.76 -2.30 6.11
N SER A 61 5.40 -1.45 5.14
CA SER A 61 4.90 -0.10 5.36
C SER A 61 3.47 0.05 4.82
N VAL A 62 2.48 -0.11 5.72
CA VAL A 62 1.06 0.12 5.39
C VAL A 62 0.81 1.55 4.89
N GLY A 63 1.72 2.49 5.17
CA GLY A 63 1.69 3.84 4.60
C GLY A 63 1.74 3.87 3.06
N LEU A 64 2.46 2.94 2.43
CA LEU A 64 2.51 2.82 0.97
C LEU A 64 1.16 2.38 0.41
N LEU A 65 0.51 1.40 1.03
CA LEU A 65 -0.83 0.96 0.64
C LEU A 65 -1.88 2.07 0.82
N ARG A 66 -1.81 2.80 1.94
CA ARG A 66 -2.67 3.98 2.17
C ARG A 66 -2.47 5.04 1.07
N ARG A 67 -1.23 5.29 0.67
CA ARG A 67 -0.93 6.22 -0.43
C ARG A 67 -1.46 5.69 -1.77
N ALA A 68 -1.31 4.40 -2.06
CA ALA A 68 -1.86 3.77 -3.26
C ALA A 68 -3.39 3.92 -3.36
N MET A 69 -4.10 3.86 -2.23
CA MET A 69 -5.55 4.06 -2.12
C MET A 69 -5.98 5.53 -1.98
N THR A 70 -5.09 6.48 -2.29
CA THR A 70 -5.39 7.93 -2.24
C THR A 70 -5.24 8.55 -3.62
N HIS A 71 -6.34 8.95 -4.25
CA HIS A 71 -6.33 9.60 -5.55
C HIS A 71 -5.82 11.05 -5.46
N ALA A 72 -5.26 11.58 -6.56
CA ALA A 72 -4.72 12.95 -6.61
C ALA A 72 -5.77 14.04 -6.32
N SER A 73 -7.06 13.75 -6.55
CA SER A 73 -8.12 14.69 -6.17
C SER A 73 -8.39 14.76 -4.67
N PHE A 74 -7.90 13.80 -3.88
CA PHE A 74 -8.09 13.74 -2.43
C PHE A 74 -6.96 14.43 -1.66
N SER A 75 -5.71 14.32 -2.12
CA SER A 75 -4.52 14.86 -1.45
C SER A 75 -3.34 15.00 -2.41
N GLU A 76 -2.39 15.87 -2.09
CA GLU A 76 -1.07 15.96 -2.74
C GLU A 76 -0.24 14.67 -2.50
N GLU A 77 -0.39 14.05 -1.34
CA GLU A 77 0.19 12.73 -1.07
C GLU A 77 -0.69 11.63 -1.67
N ASN A 78 -0.53 11.41 -2.97
CA ASN A 78 -1.39 10.52 -3.73
C ASN A 78 -0.65 9.40 -4.46
N ASN A 79 -1.44 8.60 -5.17
CA ASN A 79 -1.06 7.39 -5.85
C ASN A 79 -0.48 7.59 -7.27
N LYS A 80 -0.37 8.82 -7.79
CA LYS A 80 -0.02 9.03 -9.20
C LYS A 80 1.35 8.46 -9.56
N ALA A 81 2.37 8.73 -8.74
CA ALA A 81 3.72 8.20 -8.96
C ALA A 81 3.75 6.66 -8.86
N LEU A 82 3.08 6.10 -7.85
CA LEU A 82 2.97 4.65 -7.67
C LEU A 82 2.23 3.99 -8.85
N SER A 83 1.20 4.65 -9.38
CA SER A 83 0.46 4.16 -10.55
C SER A 83 1.32 4.12 -11.81
N ILE A 84 2.28 5.04 -11.97
CA ILE A 84 3.21 5.04 -13.10
C ILE A 84 4.15 3.83 -12.98
N LEU A 85 4.78 3.65 -11.82
CA LEU A 85 5.64 2.49 -11.56
C LEU A 85 4.87 1.17 -11.74
N GLY A 86 3.64 1.09 -11.22
CA GLY A 86 2.80 -0.09 -11.37
C GLY A 86 2.43 -0.43 -12.82
N ALA A 87 2.28 0.58 -13.68
CA ALA A 87 2.10 0.34 -15.12
C ALA A 87 3.33 -0.36 -15.71
N SER A 88 4.54 0.14 -15.41
CA SER A 88 5.80 -0.49 -15.86
C SER A 88 5.98 -1.90 -15.29
N VAL A 89 5.54 -2.17 -14.06
CA VAL A 89 5.54 -3.53 -13.49
C VAL A 89 4.64 -4.47 -14.30
N ILE A 90 3.43 -4.04 -14.67
CA ILE A 90 2.52 -4.86 -15.49
C ILE A 90 3.16 -5.16 -16.85
N GLU A 91 3.68 -4.14 -17.54
CA GLU A 91 4.35 -4.30 -18.84
C GLU A 91 5.53 -5.27 -18.76
N THR A 92 6.36 -5.12 -17.73
CA THR A 92 7.50 -6.00 -17.48
C THR A 92 7.03 -7.43 -17.23
N SER A 93 5.99 -7.63 -16.42
CA SER A 93 5.46 -8.94 -16.07
C SER A 93 4.88 -9.67 -17.29
N VAL A 94 4.14 -8.96 -18.15
CA VAL A 94 3.59 -9.48 -19.41
C VAL A 94 4.69 -9.81 -20.40
N SER A 95 5.70 -8.95 -20.50
CA SER A 95 6.84 -9.16 -21.38
C SER A 95 7.64 -10.40 -20.98
N LEU A 96 8.00 -10.47 -19.69
CA LEU A 96 8.76 -11.57 -19.12
C LEU A 96 8.03 -12.90 -19.30
N GLN A 97 6.74 -12.99 -18.96
CA GLN A 97 6.00 -14.24 -19.11
C GLN A 97 5.85 -14.65 -20.59
N SER A 98 5.68 -13.68 -21.49
CA SER A 98 5.62 -13.96 -22.93
C SER A 98 6.92 -14.55 -23.45
N LEU A 99 8.06 -13.98 -23.06
CA LEU A 99 9.40 -14.44 -23.47
C LEU A 99 9.80 -15.76 -22.81
N ILE A 100 9.38 -16.01 -21.56
CA ILE A 100 9.58 -17.32 -20.91
C ILE A 100 8.84 -18.42 -21.69
N LYS A 101 7.63 -18.12 -22.18
CA LYS A 101 6.81 -19.08 -22.93
C LYS A 101 7.31 -19.29 -24.36
N ASP A 102 7.79 -18.23 -24.99
CA ASP A 102 8.26 -18.22 -26.37
C ASP A 102 9.33 -17.13 -26.54
N VAL A 103 10.60 -17.53 -26.52
CA VAL A 103 11.74 -16.61 -26.66
C VAL A 103 11.86 -16.05 -28.08
N ASP A 104 11.26 -16.73 -29.06
CA ASP A 104 11.28 -16.35 -30.48
C ASP A 104 10.06 -15.47 -30.87
N ILE A 105 9.23 -15.08 -29.90
CA ILE A 105 8.08 -14.18 -30.13
C ILE A 105 8.53 -12.91 -30.85
N SER A 106 7.80 -12.54 -31.91
CA SER A 106 8.12 -11.32 -32.65
C SER A 106 7.92 -10.08 -31.77
N ALA A 107 8.75 -9.05 -31.94
CA ALA A 107 8.59 -7.78 -31.22
C ALA A 107 7.21 -7.15 -31.45
N LYS A 108 6.60 -7.37 -32.62
CA LYS A 108 5.23 -6.92 -32.93
C LYS A 108 4.20 -7.62 -32.05
N ASP A 109 4.25 -8.95 -31.99
CA ASP A 109 3.28 -9.74 -31.24
C ASP A 109 3.44 -9.55 -29.73
N LEU A 110 4.69 -9.39 -29.26
CA LEU A 110 4.99 -9.01 -27.89
C LEU A 110 4.34 -7.67 -27.52
N ASN A 111 4.50 -6.64 -28.35
CA ASN A 111 3.90 -5.32 -28.11
C ASN A 111 2.36 -5.37 -28.12
N VAL A 112 1.74 -6.21 -28.95
CA VAL A 112 0.29 -6.43 -28.92
C VAL A 112 -0.13 -7.01 -27.58
N LYS A 113 0.53 -8.07 -27.10
CA LYS A 113 0.23 -8.68 -25.79
C LYS A 113 0.40 -7.70 -24.63
N ILE A 114 1.46 -6.90 -24.65
CA ILE A 114 1.69 -5.85 -23.65
C ILE A 114 0.51 -4.86 -23.68
N ALA A 115 0.17 -4.33 -24.85
CA ALA A 115 -0.88 -3.32 -24.98
C ALA A 115 -2.26 -3.83 -24.54
N ASP A 116 -2.60 -5.08 -24.86
CA ASP A 116 -3.88 -5.69 -24.48
C ASP A 116 -4.07 -5.76 -22.95
N VAL A 117 -2.98 -5.94 -22.20
CA VAL A 117 -3.03 -6.13 -20.74
C VAL A 117 -2.71 -4.84 -19.98
N SER A 118 -1.64 -4.13 -20.35
CA SER A 118 -1.14 -2.96 -19.62
C SER A 118 -1.86 -1.66 -19.97
N ASN A 119 -2.21 -1.47 -21.25
CA ASN A 119 -2.71 -0.20 -21.77
C ASN A 119 -4.24 -0.13 -21.84
N MET A 120 -4.93 -1.27 -21.90
CA MET A 120 -6.38 -1.30 -21.86
C MET A 120 -6.89 -0.95 -20.45
N GLU A 121 -7.38 0.28 -20.28
CA GLU A 121 -8.04 0.74 -19.04
C GLU A 121 -9.15 -0.22 -18.58
N ARG A 122 -9.78 -0.93 -19.53
CA ARG A 122 -10.78 -1.96 -19.27
C ARG A 122 -10.22 -3.14 -18.45
N SER A 123 -9.02 -3.63 -18.74
CA SER A 123 -8.40 -4.79 -18.07
C SER A 123 -8.08 -4.48 -16.61
N CYS A 124 -7.28 -3.43 -16.36
CA CYS A 124 -6.95 -3.00 -15.01
C CYS A 124 -8.18 -2.54 -14.20
N ASN A 125 -9.18 -1.93 -14.85
CA ASN A 125 -10.44 -1.61 -14.18
C ASN A 125 -11.20 -2.86 -13.76
N ALA A 126 -11.22 -3.91 -14.59
CA ALA A 126 -11.86 -5.19 -14.23
C ALA A 126 -11.16 -5.82 -13.01
N ASP A 127 -9.83 -5.83 -12.98
CA ASP A 127 -9.03 -6.32 -11.85
C ASP A 127 -9.28 -5.51 -10.57
N GLY A 128 -9.23 -4.17 -10.67
CA GLY A 128 -9.53 -3.29 -9.54
C GLY A 128 -10.98 -3.42 -9.05
N THR A 129 -11.94 -3.59 -9.97
CA THR A 129 -13.35 -3.81 -9.61
C THR A 129 -13.55 -5.14 -8.89
N ARG A 130 -12.85 -6.20 -9.32
CA ARG A 130 -12.85 -7.52 -8.68
C ARG A 130 -12.28 -7.47 -7.25
N LEU A 131 -11.27 -6.64 -7.00
CA LEU A 131 -10.77 -6.35 -5.66
C LEU A 131 -11.66 -5.39 -4.86
N GLY A 132 -12.70 -4.80 -5.48
CA GLY A 132 -13.61 -3.87 -4.83
C GLY A 132 -12.98 -2.51 -4.51
N LEU A 133 -11.94 -2.08 -5.26
CA LEU A 133 -11.18 -0.86 -4.99
C LEU A 133 -12.04 0.41 -4.97
N GLN A 134 -13.14 0.43 -5.73
CA GLN A 134 -14.11 1.52 -5.74
C GLN A 134 -14.74 1.82 -4.36
N LYS A 135 -14.63 0.88 -3.40
CA LYS A 135 -15.09 1.04 -2.01
C LYS A 135 -14.00 1.52 -1.05
N ILE A 136 -12.74 1.52 -1.50
CA ILE A 136 -11.55 1.77 -0.66
C ILE A 136 -10.87 3.07 -1.05
N VAL A 137 -10.78 3.36 -2.35
CA VAL A 137 -10.06 4.52 -2.87
C VAL A 137 -10.69 5.81 -2.35
N ARG A 138 -9.86 6.66 -1.76
CA ARG A 138 -10.24 7.98 -1.29
C ARG A 138 -10.16 8.97 -2.45
N VAL A 139 -11.25 9.66 -2.71
CA VAL A 139 -11.40 10.69 -3.75
C VAL A 139 -12.10 11.93 -3.18
N SER A 140 -11.95 13.10 -3.79
CA SER A 140 -12.79 14.24 -3.42
C SER A 140 -14.23 14.08 -3.88
N ARG A 141 -15.14 14.89 -3.31
CA ARG A 141 -16.58 14.84 -3.60
C ARG A 141 -16.97 14.98 -5.07
N LYS A 142 -16.12 15.61 -5.89
CA LYS A 142 -16.38 15.86 -7.32
C LYS A 142 -15.84 14.76 -8.24
N THR A 143 -15.07 13.81 -7.70
CA THR A 143 -14.43 12.75 -8.49
C THR A 143 -15.27 11.49 -8.44
N ASN A 144 -15.57 10.93 -9.61
CA ASN A 144 -16.27 9.66 -9.69
C ASN A 144 -15.32 8.49 -9.37
N VAL A 145 -15.50 7.89 -8.19
CA VAL A 145 -14.69 6.75 -7.72
C VAL A 145 -14.87 5.48 -8.56
N THR A 146 -16.01 5.34 -9.27
CA THR A 146 -16.27 4.17 -10.14
C THR A 146 -15.77 4.38 -11.56
N SER A 147 -15.18 5.55 -11.88
CA SER A 147 -14.60 5.77 -13.20
C SER A 147 -13.45 4.79 -13.46
N PRO A 148 -13.35 4.19 -14.67
CA PRO A 148 -12.33 3.18 -14.93
C PRO A 148 -10.91 3.70 -14.73
N ALA A 149 -10.64 4.97 -15.07
CA ALA A 149 -9.35 5.62 -14.80
C ALA A 149 -8.96 5.66 -13.32
N VAL A 150 -9.90 5.94 -12.40
CA VAL A 150 -9.63 5.99 -10.96
C VAL A 150 -9.34 4.60 -10.41
N VAL A 151 -10.18 3.62 -10.77
CA VAL A 151 -10.03 2.23 -10.31
C VAL A 151 -8.75 1.61 -10.88
N CYS A 152 -8.50 1.79 -12.17
CA CYS A 152 -7.28 1.33 -12.83
C CYS A 152 -6.03 1.98 -12.24
N GLY A 153 -6.05 3.30 -12.00
CA GLY A 153 -4.94 4.02 -11.38
C GLY A 153 -4.65 3.51 -9.97
N ALA A 154 -5.69 3.23 -9.18
CA ALA A 154 -5.53 2.63 -7.86
C ALA A 154 -4.97 1.20 -7.93
N PHE A 155 -5.44 0.37 -8.86
CA PHE A 155 -4.93 -0.98 -9.06
C PHE A 155 -3.43 -0.98 -9.41
N ARG A 156 -3.05 -0.17 -10.41
CA ARG A 156 -1.63 0.03 -10.76
C ARG A 156 -0.83 0.53 -9.55
N ALA A 157 -1.37 1.48 -8.79
CA ALA A 157 -0.68 2.00 -7.63
C ALA A 157 -0.45 0.96 -6.52
N ILE A 158 -1.31 -0.05 -6.36
CA ILE A 158 -1.04 -1.17 -5.44
C ILE A 158 0.21 -1.90 -5.88
N LEU A 159 0.32 -2.25 -7.16
CA LEU A 159 1.49 -2.97 -7.69
C LEU A 159 2.76 -2.13 -7.55
N GLY A 160 2.69 -0.83 -7.85
CA GLY A 160 3.81 0.08 -7.61
C GLY A 160 4.19 0.18 -6.13
N ALA A 161 3.21 0.20 -5.22
CA ALA A 161 3.45 0.21 -3.79
C ALA A 161 4.12 -1.08 -3.31
N ILE A 162 3.68 -2.25 -3.81
CA ILE A 162 4.32 -3.54 -3.54
C ILE A 162 5.77 -3.53 -4.03
N ALA A 163 6.01 -3.04 -5.25
CA ALA A 163 7.37 -2.99 -5.80
C ALA A 163 8.31 -2.13 -4.94
N VAL A 164 7.83 -1.00 -4.41
CA VAL A 164 8.59 -0.14 -3.49
C VAL A 164 8.78 -0.81 -2.12
N ASP A 165 7.75 -1.43 -1.57
CA ASP A 165 7.78 -2.08 -0.25
C ASP A 165 8.67 -3.35 -0.23
N ALA A 166 8.65 -4.11 -1.31
CA ALA A 166 9.48 -5.29 -1.52
C ALA A 166 10.89 -4.94 -2.00
N GLY A 167 11.07 -3.81 -2.70
CA GLY A 167 12.29 -3.51 -3.45
C GLY A 167 12.45 -4.39 -4.70
N SER A 168 11.35 -4.93 -5.24
CA SER A 168 11.35 -5.90 -6.33
C SER A 168 10.12 -5.76 -7.23
N SER A 169 10.34 -5.62 -8.54
CA SER A 169 9.26 -5.67 -9.54
C SER A 169 8.65 -7.06 -9.67
N ASP A 170 9.42 -8.11 -9.39
CA ASP A 170 9.00 -9.50 -9.62
C ASP A 170 7.93 -9.92 -8.60
N GLU A 171 8.08 -9.51 -7.35
CA GLU A 171 7.08 -9.75 -6.30
C GLU A 171 5.74 -9.09 -6.66
N ALA A 172 5.80 -7.84 -7.13
CA ALA A 172 4.62 -7.12 -7.59
C ALA A 172 4.01 -7.77 -8.85
N GLY A 173 4.83 -8.24 -9.78
CA GLY A 173 4.41 -8.97 -10.97
C GLY A 173 3.70 -10.28 -10.66
N TRP A 174 4.17 -11.01 -9.65
CA TRP A 174 3.51 -12.23 -9.19
C TRP A 174 2.14 -11.95 -8.57
N VAL A 175 2.02 -10.91 -7.75
CA VAL A 175 0.71 -10.47 -7.23
C VAL A 175 -0.21 -10.04 -8.36
N PHE A 176 0.30 -9.33 -9.37
CA PHE A 176 -0.45 -8.98 -10.57
C PHE A 176 -1.05 -10.22 -11.25
N TRP A 177 -0.23 -11.24 -11.53
CA TRP A 177 -0.72 -12.47 -12.20
C TRP A 177 -1.76 -13.22 -11.36
N LYS A 178 -1.58 -13.30 -10.04
CA LYS A 178 -2.59 -13.90 -9.14
C LYS A 178 -3.94 -13.21 -9.23
N VAL A 179 -3.93 -11.87 -9.21
CA VAL A 179 -5.17 -11.11 -9.33
C VAL A 179 -5.74 -11.29 -10.74
N HIS A 180 -4.94 -11.08 -11.78
CA HIS A 180 -5.35 -11.05 -13.17
C HIS A 180 -5.94 -12.40 -13.65
N SER A 181 -5.27 -13.52 -13.38
CA SER A 181 -5.77 -14.87 -13.69
C SER A 181 -6.98 -15.29 -12.84
N GLY A 182 -7.21 -14.59 -11.73
CA GLY A 182 -8.29 -14.79 -10.77
C GLY A 182 -7.91 -15.62 -9.56
N ILE A 183 -8.36 -15.15 -8.39
CA ILE A 183 -8.26 -15.84 -7.10
C ILE A 183 -9.06 -17.15 -7.21
N GLY A 184 -8.38 -18.25 -7.56
CA GLY A 184 -9.00 -19.57 -7.77
C GLY A 184 -8.58 -20.28 -9.06
N ARG A 185 -7.97 -19.57 -10.02
CA ARG A 185 -7.19 -20.19 -11.09
C ARG A 185 -5.73 -20.02 -10.71
N ALA A 186 -5.30 -20.76 -9.67
CA ALA A 186 -3.89 -21.05 -9.54
C ALA A 186 -3.48 -21.63 -10.90
N ALA A 187 -2.76 -20.82 -11.68
CA ALA A 187 -2.13 -21.29 -12.89
C ALA A 187 -1.36 -22.53 -12.47
N THR A 188 -1.68 -23.66 -13.08
CA THR A 188 -0.69 -24.69 -13.38
C THR A 188 0.50 -23.96 -13.98
N MET A 189 1.45 -23.63 -13.11
CA MET A 189 2.82 -23.26 -13.45
C MET A 189 3.58 -24.54 -13.72
#